data_AF-A0A1G0Z0T3-F1
#
_entry.id   AF-A0A1G0Z0T3-F1
#
_cell.length_a   1.000
_cell.length_b   1.000
_cell.length_c   1.000
_cell.angle_alpha   90.00
_cell.angle_beta   90.00
_cell.angle_gamma   90.00
#
_symmetry.space_group_name_H-M   'P 1'
#
loop_
_entity.id
_entity.type
_entity.pdbx_description
1 polymer ?
#
loop_
_entity_poly.entity_id
_entity_poly.type
_entity_poly.pdbx_seq_one_letter_code
_entity_poly.pdbx_strand_id
1 'polypeptide(L)'
;MTVNSDYAICERLKEQVDALRPFPQKTLDSLKEYYRVGLTYSSNALEGNSLTELETKIVIEDSLTVDGKPLSHVYEALGHADAYDFIYILW
;
A
#
# COMPACT_ATOMS: atom_id res chain seq x y z
N MET A 1 -21.60 16.34 11.25
CA MET A 1 -21.70 14.88 11.35
C MET A 1 -21.03 14.49 12.66
N THR A 2 -21.77 13.93 13.60
CA THR A 2 -21.24 13.56 14.92
C THR A 2 -20.43 12.29 14.78
N VAL A 3 -19.14 12.40 15.07
CA VAL A 3 -18.07 11.37 15.13
C VAL A 3 -18.54 9.95 15.52
N ASN A 4 -19.59 9.83 16.33
CA ASN A 4 -20.19 8.56 16.75
C ASN A 4 -20.80 7.71 15.60
N SER A 5 -21.28 8.31 14.50
CA SER A 5 -21.86 7.55 13.38
C SER A 5 -20.79 6.89 12.50
N ASP A 6 -19.63 7.52 12.35
CA ASP A 6 -18.60 7.06 11.42
C ASP A 6 -17.88 5.84 11.98
N TYR A 7 -17.62 5.82 13.30
CA TYR A 7 -17.13 4.63 13.99
C TYR A 7 -18.07 3.44 13.86
N ALA A 8 -19.39 3.66 14.01
CA ALA A 8 -20.38 2.59 13.85
C ALA A 8 -20.37 2.00 12.42
N ILE A 9 -20.08 2.82 11.40
CA ILE A 9 -19.92 2.34 10.02
C ILE A 9 -18.66 1.50 9.88
N CYS A 10 -17.52 1.94 10.45
CA CYS A 10 -16.26 1.18 10.44
C CYS A 10 -16.42 -0.19 11.11
N GLU A 11 -17.04 -0.26 12.29
CA GLU A 11 -17.29 -1.52 12.98
C GLU A 11 -18.15 -2.47 12.14
N ARG A 12 -19.24 -1.97 11.55
CA ARG A 12 -20.10 -2.79 10.68
C ARG A 12 -19.35 -3.31 9.43
N LEU A 13 -18.52 -2.49 8.80
CA LEU A 13 -17.73 -2.91 7.64
C LEU A 13 -16.67 -3.95 8.05
N LYS A 14 -16.05 -3.77 9.21
CA LYS A 14 -15.12 -4.74 9.78
C LYS A 14 -15.80 -6.08 10.03
N GLU A 15 -16.98 -6.10 10.64
CA GLU A 15 -17.76 -7.33 10.87
C GLU A 15 -18.05 -8.06 9.54
N GLN A 16 -18.40 -7.33 8.48
CA GLN A 16 -18.63 -7.91 7.16
C GLN A 16 -17.36 -8.53 6.57
N VAL A 17 -16.21 -7.85 6.69
CA VAL A 17 -14.92 -8.38 6.23
C VAL A 17 -14.49 -9.60 7.04
N ASP A 18 -14.69 -9.58 8.36
CA ASP A 18 -14.32 -10.68 9.24
C ASP A 18 -15.17 -11.92 8.98
N ALA A 19 -16.46 -11.75 8.63
CA ALA A 19 -17.34 -12.84 8.22
C ALA A 19 -16.93 -13.53 6.89
N LEU A 20 -16.09 -12.89 6.07
CA LEU A 20 -15.58 -13.47 4.82
C LEU A 20 -14.30 -14.30 5.02
N ARG A 21 -13.76 -14.36 6.24
CA ARG A 21 -12.54 -15.12 6.55
C ARG A 21 -12.85 -16.64 6.74
N PRO A 22 -11.92 -17.54 6.40
CA PRO A 22 -10.59 -17.27 5.82
C PRO A 22 -10.68 -16.94 4.32
N PHE A 23 -9.86 -16.00 3.87
CA PHE A 23 -9.76 -15.65 2.45
C PHE A 23 -8.96 -16.71 1.68
N PRO A 24 -9.28 -16.95 0.40
CA PRO A 24 -8.42 -17.74 -0.47
C PRO A 24 -7.02 -17.14 -0.56
N GLN A 25 -5.97 -17.97 -0.60
CA GLN A 25 -4.58 -17.51 -0.65
C GLN A 25 -4.34 -16.52 -1.80
N LYS A 26 -4.85 -16.83 -3.00
CA LYS A 26 -4.75 -15.94 -4.17
C LYS A 26 -5.34 -14.55 -3.92
N THR A 27 -6.43 -14.46 -3.17
CA THR A 27 -7.05 -13.18 -2.79
C THR A 27 -6.14 -12.43 -1.83
N LEU A 28 -5.55 -13.12 -0.84
CA LEU A 28 -4.58 -12.51 0.07
C LEU A 28 -3.35 -11.99 -0.69
N ASP A 29 -2.81 -12.77 -1.62
CA ASP A 29 -1.64 -12.37 -2.41
C ASP A 29 -1.94 -11.12 -3.26
N SER A 30 -3.13 -11.09 -3.89
CA SER A 30 -3.55 -9.93 -4.70
C SER A 30 -3.76 -8.67 -3.85
N LEU A 31 -4.33 -8.83 -2.64
CA LEU A 31 -4.49 -7.72 -1.70
C LEU A 31 -3.13 -7.23 -1.19
N LYS A 32 -2.21 -8.15 -0.87
CA LYS A 32 -0.85 -7.79 -0.44
C LYS A 32 -0.15 -6.94 -1.49
N GLU A 33 -0.21 -7.34 -2.76
CA GLU A 33 0.41 -6.57 -3.85
C GLU A 33 -0.25 -5.19 -4.04
N TYR A 34 -1.59 -5.15 -4.03
CA TYR A 34 -2.33 -3.90 -4.13
C TYR A 34 -1.93 -2.90 -3.03
N TYR A 35 -1.88 -3.36 -1.77
CA TYR A 35 -1.52 -2.51 -0.65
C TYR A 35 -0.03 -2.18 -0.60
N ARG A 36 0.85 -3.06 -1.11
CA ARG A 36 2.30 -2.79 -1.21
C ARG A 36 2.57 -1.53 -2.03
N VAL A 37 1.95 -1.44 -3.20
CA VAL A 37 2.06 -0.27 -4.09
C VAL A 37 1.34 0.93 -3.50
N GLY A 38 0.07 0.77 -3.11
CA GLY A 38 -0.76 1.89 -2.65
C GLY A 38 -0.22 2.56 -1.37
N LEU A 39 0.26 1.78 -0.39
CA LEU A 39 0.83 2.33 0.84
C LEU A 39 2.18 3.00 0.58
N THR A 40 3.02 2.41 -0.28
CA THR A 40 4.30 3.02 -0.65
C THR A 40 4.13 4.35 -1.35
N TYR A 41 3.23 4.41 -2.34
CA TYR A 41 2.92 5.66 -3.03
C TYR A 41 2.36 6.70 -2.05
N SER A 42 1.31 6.36 -1.31
CA SER A 42 0.64 7.34 -0.45
C SER A 42 1.52 7.84 0.69
N SER A 43 2.34 7.00 1.31
CA SER A 43 3.28 7.42 2.36
C SER A 43 4.35 8.36 1.81
N ASN A 44 5.04 7.96 0.75
CA ASN A 44 6.11 8.77 0.19
C ASN A 44 5.57 10.09 -0.39
N ALA A 45 4.38 10.08 -1.01
CA ALA A 45 3.76 11.28 -1.54
C ALA A 45 3.43 12.30 -0.43
N LEU A 46 3.04 11.85 0.77
CA LEU A 46 2.85 12.73 1.93
C LEU A 46 4.15 13.43 2.37
N GLU A 47 5.30 12.80 2.11
CA GLU A 47 6.63 13.32 2.43
C GLU A 47 7.25 14.16 1.29
N GLY A 48 6.53 14.31 0.17
CA GLY A 48 6.92 15.13 -0.97
C GLY A 48 7.54 14.36 -2.13
N ASN A 49 7.52 13.02 -2.09
CA ASN A 49 7.90 12.21 -3.24
C ASN A 49 6.94 12.47 -4.42
N SER A 50 7.50 12.64 -5.60
CA SER A 50 6.79 13.09 -6.79
C SER A 50 6.39 11.97 -7.76
N LEU A 51 6.66 10.71 -7.43
CA LEU A 51 6.18 9.58 -8.23
C LEU A 51 4.65 9.52 -8.15
N THR A 52 3.99 9.31 -9.29
CA THR A 52 2.58 8.91 -9.32
C THR A 52 2.43 7.48 -8.83
N GLU A 53 1.19 7.06 -8.53
CA GLU A 53 0.93 5.67 -8.13
C GLU A 53 1.36 4.67 -9.23
N LEU A 54 1.12 5.00 -10.50
CA LEU A 54 1.55 4.17 -11.63
C LEU A 54 3.08 4.11 -11.75
N GLU A 55 3.76 5.24 -11.59
CA GLU A 55 5.22 5.30 -11.60
C GLU A 55 5.81 4.51 -10.42
N THR A 56 5.21 4.61 -9.24
CA THR A 56 5.58 3.84 -8.05
C THR A 56 5.42 2.34 -8.30
N LYS A 57 4.29 1.95 -8.92
CA LYS A 57 4.05 0.56 -9.33
C LYS A 57 5.15 0.03 -10.25
N ILE A 58 5.49 0.79 -11.30
CA ILE A 58 6.53 0.43 -12.27
C ILE A 58 7.89 0.29 -11.59
N VAL A 59 8.25 1.22 -10.70
CA VAL A 59 9.50 1.15 -9.93
C VAL A 59 9.56 -0.13 -9.10
N ILE A 60 8.47 -0.46 -8.42
CA ILE A 60 8.39 -1.57 -7.47
C ILE A 60 8.32 -2.94 -8.18
N GLU A 61 7.52 -3.08 -9.23
CA GLU A 61 7.25 -4.36 -9.90
C GLU A 61 8.28 -4.65 -11.01
N ASP A 62 8.66 -3.64 -11.79
CA ASP A 62 9.51 -3.82 -12.98
C ASP A 62 10.98 -3.41 -12.75
N SER A 63 11.30 -2.85 -11.57
CA SER A 63 12.64 -2.33 -11.24
C SER A 63 13.16 -1.29 -12.24
N LEU A 64 12.26 -0.51 -12.83
CA LEU A 64 12.58 0.54 -13.80
C LEU A 64 12.65 1.92 -13.14
N THR A 65 13.57 2.75 -13.62
CA THR A 65 13.61 4.17 -13.24
C THR A 65 12.66 4.99 -14.10
N VAL A 66 12.14 6.08 -13.54
CA VAL A 66 11.21 6.98 -14.23
C VAL A 66 11.95 8.24 -14.68
N ASP A 67 11.81 8.58 -15.96
CA ASP A 67 12.46 9.77 -16.53
C ASP A 67 11.96 11.06 -15.87
N GLY A 68 12.87 12.02 -15.69
CA GLY A 68 12.57 13.32 -15.07
C GLY A 68 12.27 13.29 -13.56
N LYS A 69 12.45 12.16 -12.88
CA LYS A 69 12.27 12.05 -11.42
C LYS A 69 13.61 11.99 -10.68
N PRO A 70 13.71 12.53 -9.45
CA PRO A 70 14.89 12.35 -8.61
C PRO A 70 15.14 10.87 -8.33
N LEU A 71 16.39 10.42 -8.43
CA LEU A 71 16.74 9.05 -8.04
C LEU A 71 16.43 8.77 -6.56
N SER A 72 16.52 9.78 -5.68
CA SER A 72 16.13 9.63 -4.27
C SER A 72 14.68 9.16 -4.13
N HIS A 73 13.77 9.67 -4.96
CA HIS A 73 12.35 9.26 -4.91
C HIS A 73 12.14 7.80 -5.31
N VAL A 74 12.92 7.31 -6.27
CA VAL A 74 12.94 5.89 -6.67
C VAL A 74 13.45 5.04 -5.51
N TYR A 75 14.55 5.45 -4.85
CA TYR A 75 15.09 4.72 -3.71
C TYR A 75 14.18 4.73 -2.49
N GLU A 76 13.50 5.84 -2.21
CA GLU A 76 12.48 5.92 -1.16
C GLU A 76 11.31 4.96 -1.43
N ALA A 77 10.86 4.85 -2.68
CA ALA A 77 9.80 3.92 -3.06
C ALA A 77 10.23 2.46 -2.88
N LEU A 78 11.42 2.10 -3.38
CA LEU A 78 11.97 0.76 -3.19
C LEU A 78 12.16 0.42 -1.70
N GLY A 79 12.77 1.33 -0.94
CA GLY A 79 13.03 1.11 0.49
C GLY A 79 11.74 0.98 1.32
N HIS A 80 10.70 1.74 1.00
CA HIS A 80 9.41 1.62 1.67
C HIS A 80 8.69 0.32 1.28
N ALA A 81 8.76 -0.11 0.01
CA ALA A 81 8.19 -1.38 -0.43
C ALA A 81 8.88 -2.58 0.25
N ASP A 82 10.21 -2.55 0.39
CA ASP A 82 10.97 -3.54 1.12
C ASP A 82 10.59 -3.57 2.62
N ALA A 83 10.38 -2.40 3.22
CA ALA A 83 9.92 -2.29 4.60
C ALA A 83 8.52 -2.88 4.78
N TYR A 84 7.62 -2.70 3.81
CA TYR A 84 6.30 -3.32 3.80
C TYR A 84 6.41 -4.86 3.76
N ASP A 85 7.26 -5.40 2.90
CA ASP A 85 7.48 -6.85 2.81
C ASP A 85 8.05 -7.41 4.11
N PHE A 86 8.96 -6.67 4.76
CA PHE A 86 9.55 -7.06 6.04
C PHE A 86 8.51 -7.20 7.17
N ILE A 87 7.44 -6.38 7.18
CA ILE A 87 6.36 -6.50 8.17
C ILE A 87 5.71 -7.88 8.15
N TYR A 88 5.57 -8.51 6.97
CA TYR A 88 4.99 -9.85 6.85
C TYR A 88 5.89 -10.99 7.29
N ILE A 89 7.19 -10.73 7.51
CA ILE A 89 8.16 -11.71 8.00
C ILE A 89 8.26 -11.67 9.53
N LEU A 90 7.82 -10.58 10.16
CA LEU A 90 7.89 -10.37 11.61
C LEU A 90 6.74 -11.01 12.41
N TRP A 91 5.81 -11.72 11.75
CA TRP A 91 4.59 -12.27 12.35
C TRP A 91 4.41 -13.75 12.01
#